data_AF-A0AAW8KWR7-F1
#
_entry.id   AF-A0AAW8KWR7-F1
#
_cell.length_a   1.000
_cell.length_b   1.000
_cell.length_c   1.000
_cell.angle_alpha   90.00
_cell.angle_beta   90.00
_cell.angle_gamma   90.00
#
_symmetry.space_group_name_H-M   'P 1'
#
loop_
_entity.id
_entity.type
_entity.pdbx_description
1 polymer ?
#
loop_
_entity_poly.entity_id
_entity_poly.type
_entity_poly.pdbx_seq_one_letter_code
_entity_poly.pdbx_strand_id
1 'polypeptide(L)'
;IKRTFDCHIDALFGIGLNRELNIGWQQVIRKFNEQVGLKISVDIPSGLQANTGQVLPCSVRTDHTFTVLGLKAGLFTGQGKEYAGQVHLINLIPIDHELKPLAYLSPTNIRLPQRMAFGHKGSYGHVLVVGGHEQMGGAVIMAAEAACHAGAGKVTVVCHRNHHQAILSRAP
;
A
#
# COMPACT_ATOMS: atom_id res chain seq x y z
N ILE A 1 18.54 32.54 21.59
CA ILE A 1 17.11 32.16 21.71
C ILE A 1 16.90 30.91 20.88
N LYS A 2 16.60 29.75 21.49
CA LYS A 2 16.28 28.53 20.74
C LYS A 2 14.88 28.74 20.14
N ARG A 3 14.79 28.86 18.82
CA ARG A 3 13.49 29.02 18.15
C ARG A 3 12.80 27.66 18.16
N THR A 4 11.57 27.62 18.67
CA THR A 4 10.68 26.47 18.62
C THR A 4 9.63 26.73 17.55
N PHE A 5 9.32 25.72 16.74
CA PHE A 5 8.31 25.79 15.69
C PHE A 5 7.34 24.64 15.87
N ASP A 6 6.04 24.92 15.75
CA ASP A 6 4.99 23.90 15.88
C ASP A 6 4.82 23.06 14.61
N CYS A 7 5.25 23.59 13.46
CA CYS A 7 5.14 22.97 12.15
C CYS A 7 6.42 23.16 11.32
N HIS A 8 6.84 22.11 10.63
CA HIS A 8 8.03 22.04 9.80
C HIS A 8 7.64 21.60 8.39
N ILE A 9 8.02 22.41 7.39
CA ILE A 9 7.65 22.16 5.99
C ILE A 9 8.90 21.74 5.22
N ASP A 10 8.84 20.54 4.66
CA ASP A 10 9.80 20.00 3.73
C ASP A 10 9.38 20.32 2.29
N ALA A 11 10.18 21.16 1.63
CA ALA A 11 10.05 21.50 0.22
C ALA A 11 11.44 21.52 -0.45
N LEU A 12 12.38 20.67 0.01
CA LEU A 12 13.76 20.66 -0.50
C LEU A 12 13.87 19.96 -1.86
N PHE A 13 13.23 18.79 -2.00
CA PHE A 13 13.31 17.95 -3.18
C PHE A 13 11.96 17.26 -3.45
N GLY A 14 11.41 17.47 -4.64
CA GLY A 14 10.24 16.72 -5.15
C GLY A 14 10.65 15.60 -6.11
N ILE A 15 9.81 15.36 -7.12
CA ILE A 15 10.05 14.32 -8.14
C ILE A 15 11.38 14.40 -8.90
N GLY A 16 12.05 15.56 -8.90
CA GLY A 16 13.32 15.78 -9.60
C GLY A 16 14.54 15.10 -8.98
N LEU A 17 14.43 14.53 -7.78
CA LEU A 17 15.55 13.84 -7.14
C LEU A 17 15.88 12.52 -7.88
N ASN A 18 17.02 12.50 -8.56
CA ASN A 18 17.48 11.38 -9.39
C ASN A 18 18.87 10.85 -8.99
N ARG A 19 19.36 11.24 -7.81
CA ARG A 19 20.69 10.89 -7.29
C ARG A 19 20.67 10.81 -5.78
N GLU A 20 21.68 10.19 -5.21
CA GLU A 20 21.87 10.19 -3.76
C GLU A 20 22.17 11.60 -3.22
N LEU A 21 21.60 11.89 -2.05
CA LEU A 21 21.87 13.12 -1.33
C LEU A 21 23.28 13.11 -0.76
N ASN A 22 24.03 14.20 -0.96
CA ASN A 22 25.33 14.38 -0.33
C ASN A 22 25.21 14.55 1.20
N ILE A 23 26.35 14.50 1.90
CA ILE A 23 26.40 14.58 3.37
C ILE A 23 25.72 15.84 3.92
N GLY A 24 25.82 16.99 3.22
CA GLY A 24 25.20 18.24 3.64
C GLY A 24 23.67 18.13 3.69
N TRP A 25 23.05 17.61 2.63
CA TRP A 25 21.61 17.38 2.59
C TRP A 25 21.15 16.32 3.58
N GLN A 26 21.94 15.25 3.74
CA GLN A 26 21.64 14.22 4.74
C GLN A 26 21.61 14.82 6.16
N GLN A 27 22.52 15.74 6.50
CA GLN A 27 22.52 16.41 7.80
C GLN A 27 21.29 17.32 7.99
N VAL A 28 20.87 18.04 6.94
CA VAL A 28 19.64 18.86 6.98
C VAL A 28 18.43 17.98 7.26
N ILE A 29 18.28 16.86 6.55
CA ILE A 29 17.17 15.93 6.73
C ILE A 29 17.18 15.31 8.13
N ARG A 30 18.34 14.89 8.64
CA ARG A 30 18.45 14.34 10.00
C ARG A 30 18.00 15.36 11.05
N LYS A 31 18.47 16.61 10.95
CA LYS A 31 18.04 17.70 11.83
C LYS A 31 16.56 18.00 11.71
N PHE A 32 15.98 17.95 10.51
CA PHE A 32 14.54 18.09 10.29
C PHE A 32 13.76 16.98 11.02
N ASN A 33 14.19 15.73 10.86
CA ASN A 33 13.55 14.58 11.47
C ASN A 33 13.64 14.60 13.02
N GLU A 34 14.68 15.21 13.58
CA GLU A 34 14.82 15.44 15.04
C GLU A 34 13.88 16.51 15.60
N GLN A 35 13.29 17.36 14.74
CA GLN A 35 12.38 18.39 15.24
C GLN A 35 11.09 17.78 15.81
N VAL A 36 10.57 18.42 16.85
CA VAL A 36 9.26 18.13 17.43
C VAL A 36 8.23 19.07 16.79
N GLY A 37 7.02 18.56 16.58
CA GLY A 37 5.92 19.28 15.92
C GLY A 37 5.47 18.58 14.65
N LEU A 38 4.46 19.17 14.00
CA LEU A 38 3.87 18.66 12.77
C LEU A 38 4.88 18.73 11.63
N LYS A 39 5.06 17.65 10.87
CA LYS A 39 5.93 17.60 9.70
C LYS A 39 5.07 17.44 8.44
N ILE A 40 5.32 18.30 7.47
CA ILE A 40 4.60 18.32 6.19
C ILE A 40 5.61 18.30 5.05
N SER A 41 5.45 17.38 4.10
CA SER A 41 6.22 17.39 2.85
C SER A 41 5.37 17.88 1.69
N VAL A 42 5.97 18.69 0.82
CA VAL A 42 5.38 19.14 -0.43
C VAL A 42 5.87 18.24 -1.56
N ASP A 43 4.95 17.76 -2.38
CA ASP A 43 5.18 16.84 -3.50
C ASP A 43 5.59 15.41 -3.10
N ILE A 44 6.80 15.26 -2.54
CA ILE A 44 7.44 14.01 -2.12
C ILE A 44 8.29 14.32 -0.87
N PRO A 45 8.34 13.46 0.16
CA PRO A 45 9.32 13.62 1.22
C PRO A 45 10.75 13.64 0.67
N SER A 46 11.49 14.71 0.94
CA SER A 46 12.83 14.91 0.41
C SER A 46 13.73 13.75 0.77
N GLY A 47 14.38 13.16 -0.24
CA GLY A 47 15.21 11.97 -0.07
C GLY A 47 14.51 10.65 -0.39
N LEU A 48 13.20 10.67 -0.70
CA LEU A 48 12.47 9.54 -1.24
C LEU A 48 12.42 9.59 -2.77
N GLN A 49 12.73 8.48 -3.43
CA GLN A 49 12.64 8.35 -4.88
C GLN A 49 11.16 8.20 -5.30
N ALA A 50 10.67 9.12 -6.14
CA ALA A 50 9.24 9.28 -6.44
C ALA A 50 8.58 8.10 -7.19
N ASN A 51 9.31 7.31 -7.94
CA ASN A 51 8.80 6.18 -8.72
C ASN A 51 8.91 4.83 -7.99
N THR A 52 9.93 4.64 -7.14
CA THR A 52 10.22 3.35 -6.50
C THR A 52 9.91 3.31 -5.01
N GLY A 53 9.96 4.47 -4.34
CA GLY A 53 9.86 4.57 -2.89
C GLY A 53 11.14 4.13 -2.17
N GLN A 54 12.27 4.10 -2.89
CA GLN A 54 13.58 3.88 -2.30
C GLN A 54 14.07 5.17 -1.63
N VAL A 55 14.71 5.04 -0.48
CA VAL A 55 15.34 6.15 0.24
C VAL A 55 16.78 6.38 -0.25
N LEU A 56 17.19 7.65 -0.44
CA LEU A 56 18.43 8.02 -1.15
C LEU A 56 19.36 9.02 -0.40
N PRO A 57 20.20 8.60 0.55
CA PRO A 57 20.14 7.39 1.38
C PRO A 57 19.40 7.63 2.70
N CYS A 58 18.89 8.84 2.93
CA CYS A 58 17.94 9.16 4.00
C CYS A 58 16.79 9.98 3.42
N SER A 59 15.65 10.00 4.11
CA SER A 59 14.46 10.76 3.71
C SER A 59 13.87 11.51 4.89
N VAL A 60 13.21 12.62 4.59
CA VAL A 60 12.30 13.27 5.54
C VAL A 60 11.18 12.28 5.88
N ARG A 61 10.87 12.19 7.17
CA ARG A 61 9.70 11.46 7.69
C ARG A 61 8.65 12.49 8.07
N THR A 62 7.48 12.39 7.45
CA THR A 62 6.44 13.41 7.54
C THR A 62 5.12 12.84 8.06
N ASP A 63 4.29 13.68 8.67
CA ASP A 63 2.94 13.31 9.10
C ASP A 63 1.95 13.43 7.93
N HIS A 64 2.18 14.42 7.05
CA HIS A 64 1.39 14.64 5.84
C HIS A 64 2.26 14.92 4.62
N THR A 65 1.93 14.30 3.49
CA THR A 65 2.50 14.66 2.19
C THR A 65 1.41 15.26 1.31
N PHE A 66 1.62 16.48 0.84
CA PHE A 66 0.75 17.12 -0.16
C PHE A 66 1.36 16.97 -1.54
N THR A 67 0.99 15.91 -2.25
CA THR A 67 1.53 15.60 -3.56
C THR A 67 0.81 16.37 -4.68
N VAL A 68 1.55 16.93 -5.63
CA VAL A 68 1.01 17.92 -6.58
C VAL A 68 0.79 17.31 -7.97
N LEU A 69 -0.31 17.63 -8.65
CA LEU A 69 -0.68 17.17 -10.02
C LEU A 69 -1.04 15.69 -10.15
N GLY A 70 -0.43 14.81 -9.36
CA GLY A 70 -0.67 13.37 -9.45
C GLY A 70 -0.06 12.61 -8.29
N LEU A 71 -0.58 11.40 -8.07
CA LEU A 71 -0.02 10.46 -7.12
C LEU A 71 1.25 9.84 -7.71
N LYS A 72 2.30 9.75 -6.90
CA LYS A 72 3.57 9.13 -7.30
C LYS A 72 3.69 7.75 -6.66
N ALA A 73 4.11 6.77 -7.45
CA ALA A 73 4.17 5.37 -7.03
C ALA A 73 5.03 5.18 -5.76
N GLY A 74 6.14 5.90 -5.68
CA GLY A 74 7.08 5.85 -4.57
C GLY A 74 6.51 6.33 -3.23
N LEU A 75 5.37 7.01 -3.19
CA LEU A 75 4.66 7.30 -1.94
C LEU A 75 3.95 6.06 -1.36
N PHE A 76 3.68 5.05 -2.19
CA PHE A 76 2.88 3.87 -1.85
C PHE A 76 3.65 2.55 -1.93
N THR A 77 4.83 2.55 -2.56
CA THR A 77 5.68 1.36 -2.76
C THR A 77 6.97 1.46 -1.95
N GLY A 78 7.72 0.34 -1.89
CA GLY A 78 9.02 0.31 -1.23
C GLY A 78 8.95 0.77 0.22
N GLN A 79 9.78 1.74 0.57
CA GLN A 79 9.81 2.36 1.90
C GLN A 79 8.87 3.57 2.00
N GLY A 80 8.20 3.99 0.92
CA GLY A 80 7.43 5.23 0.88
C GLY A 80 6.40 5.39 1.99
N LYS A 81 5.67 4.32 2.31
CA LYS A 81 4.65 4.31 3.38
C LYS A 81 5.20 4.67 4.76
N GLU A 82 6.48 4.39 5.01
CA GLU A 82 7.15 4.71 6.27
C GLU A 82 7.44 6.23 6.40
N TYR A 83 7.60 6.92 5.28
CA TYR A 83 8.05 8.32 5.24
C TYR A 83 6.96 9.32 4.84
N ALA A 84 5.98 8.89 4.05
CA ALA A 84 5.00 9.78 3.42
C ALA A 84 3.85 10.23 4.33
N GLY A 85 3.65 9.57 5.48
CA GLY A 85 2.51 9.85 6.36
C GLY A 85 1.19 9.70 5.62
N GLN A 86 0.23 10.58 5.92
CA GLN A 86 -1.02 10.68 5.16
C GLN A 86 -0.81 11.50 3.88
N VAL A 87 -1.09 10.89 2.73
CA VAL A 87 -0.93 11.50 1.41
C VAL A 87 -2.22 12.21 0.97
N HIS A 88 -2.07 13.47 0.57
CA HIS A 88 -3.13 14.33 0.03
C HIS A 88 -2.78 14.73 -1.41
N LEU A 89 -3.70 14.55 -2.35
CA LEU A 89 -3.52 14.99 -3.73
C LEU A 89 -3.98 16.45 -3.89
N ILE A 90 -3.06 17.32 -4.31
CA ILE A 90 -3.37 18.69 -4.73
C ILE A 90 -3.51 18.72 -6.26
N ASN A 91 -4.74 18.92 -6.72
CA ASN A 91 -5.05 19.15 -8.12
C ASN A 91 -4.89 20.64 -8.45
N LEU A 92 -3.87 21.00 -9.23
CA LEU A 92 -3.65 22.39 -9.67
C LEU A 92 -4.11 22.66 -11.11
N ILE A 93 -4.18 21.61 -11.93
CA ILE A 93 -4.60 21.69 -13.34
C ILE A 93 -5.60 20.56 -13.63
N PRO A 94 -6.40 20.68 -14.71
CA PRO A 94 -7.26 19.60 -15.17
C PRO A 94 -6.46 18.31 -15.43
N ILE A 95 -7.11 17.16 -15.19
CA ILE A 95 -6.50 15.86 -15.44
C ILE A 95 -6.22 15.74 -16.95
N ASP A 96 -4.99 15.37 -17.27
CA ASP A 96 -4.63 14.96 -18.62
C ASP A 96 -5.13 13.52 -18.87
N HIS A 97 -6.13 13.39 -19.72
CA HIS A 97 -6.74 12.10 -20.06
C HIS A 97 -5.87 11.25 -20.99
N GLU A 98 -4.81 11.80 -21.58
CA GLU A 98 -3.84 11.04 -22.37
C GLU A 98 -2.85 10.28 -21.50
N LEU A 99 -2.65 10.73 -20.24
CA LEU A 99 -1.79 10.03 -19.29
C LEU A 99 -2.42 8.71 -18.83
N LYS A 100 -1.71 7.61 -19.08
CA LYS A 100 -2.10 6.29 -18.57
C LYS A 100 -1.54 6.08 -17.17
N PRO A 101 -2.39 5.85 -16.16
CA PRO A 101 -1.90 5.58 -14.80
C PRO A 101 -1.13 4.25 -14.76
N LEU A 102 -0.04 4.22 -13.99
CA LEU A 102 0.73 3.00 -13.74
C LEU A 102 -0.08 1.99 -12.90
N ALA A 103 -0.87 2.48 -11.96
CA ALA A 103 -1.67 1.69 -11.04
C ALA A 103 -2.84 2.52 -10.49
N TYR A 104 -3.81 1.83 -9.90
CA TYR A 104 -4.93 2.43 -9.19
C TYR A 104 -4.84 2.10 -7.71
N LEU A 105 -5.17 3.06 -6.84
CA LEU A 105 -5.41 2.77 -5.44
C LEU A 105 -6.74 2.01 -5.33
N SER A 106 -6.74 0.94 -4.53
CA SER A 106 -7.97 0.20 -4.26
C SER A 106 -9.01 1.15 -3.68
N PRO A 107 -10.27 1.10 -4.16
CA PRO A 107 -11.34 1.87 -3.55
C PRO A 107 -11.52 1.45 -2.09
N THR A 108 -11.85 2.41 -1.24
CA THR A 108 -12.24 2.16 0.15
C THR A 108 -13.67 1.65 0.26
N ASN A 109 -14.52 1.98 -0.72
CA ASN A 109 -15.89 1.48 -0.81
C ASN A 109 -15.91 0.18 -1.61
N ILE A 110 -16.21 -0.93 -0.94
CA ILE A 110 -16.28 -2.26 -1.54
C ILE A 110 -17.75 -2.57 -1.88
N ARG A 111 -18.04 -2.78 -3.17
CA ARG A 111 -19.36 -3.24 -3.62
C ARG A 111 -19.38 -4.76 -3.69
N LEU A 112 -20.13 -5.40 -2.79
CA LEU A 112 -20.33 -6.85 -2.80
C LEU A 112 -21.40 -7.26 -3.83
N PRO A 113 -21.28 -8.47 -4.43
CA PRO A 113 -22.30 -8.98 -5.34
C PRO A 113 -23.62 -9.26 -4.61
N GLN A 114 -24.75 -8.96 -5.25
CA GLN A 114 -26.07 -9.22 -4.69
C GLN A 114 -26.38 -10.73 -4.71
N ARG A 115 -26.95 -11.25 -3.61
CA ARG A 115 -27.39 -12.65 -3.49
C ARG A 115 -28.87 -12.76 -3.82
N MET A 116 -29.25 -13.79 -4.58
CA MET A 116 -30.65 -14.12 -4.82
C MET A 116 -31.22 -14.85 -3.61
N ALA A 117 -32.46 -14.53 -3.22
CA ALA A 117 -33.15 -15.22 -2.13
C ALA A 117 -33.32 -16.73 -2.40
N PHE A 118 -33.44 -17.11 -3.67
CA PHE A 118 -33.56 -18.51 -4.12
C PHE A 118 -32.24 -19.08 -4.69
N GLY A 119 -31.11 -18.39 -4.53
CA GLY A 119 -29.83 -18.85 -5.06
C GLY A 119 -29.27 -20.06 -4.31
N HIS A 120 -28.61 -20.98 -5.02
CA HIS A 120 -28.01 -22.19 -4.46
C HIS A 120 -26.49 -22.20 -4.65
N LYS A 121 -25.78 -23.21 -4.12
CA LYS A 121 -24.30 -23.33 -4.24
C LYS A 121 -23.78 -23.19 -5.67
N GLY A 122 -24.50 -23.70 -6.68
CA GLY A 122 -24.13 -23.52 -8.09
C GLY A 122 -24.27 -22.08 -8.62
N SER A 123 -25.12 -21.24 -8.03
CA SER A 123 -25.39 -19.86 -8.47
C SER A 123 -24.21 -18.92 -8.17
N TYR A 124 -23.35 -19.29 -7.22
CA TYR A 124 -22.26 -18.44 -6.70
C TYR A 124 -20.86 -18.97 -7.05
N GLY A 125 -20.78 -19.77 -8.13
CA GLY A 125 -19.53 -20.28 -8.66
C GLY A 125 -18.86 -21.35 -7.82
N HIS A 126 -17.78 -21.89 -8.38
CA HIS A 126 -16.94 -22.91 -7.74
C HIS A 126 -15.48 -22.49 -7.85
N VAL A 127 -14.81 -22.35 -6.71
CA VAL A 127 -13.39 -22.01 -6.63
C VAL A 127 -12.58 -23.29 -6.42
N LEU A 128 -11.52 -23.47 -7.21
CA LEU A 128 -10.49 -24.48 -6.98
C LEU A 128 -9.25 -23.81 -6.40
N VAL A 129 -8.82 -24.24 -5.21
CA VAL A 129 -7.58 -23.77 -4.57
C VAL A 129 -6.57 -24.90 -4.61
N VAL A 130 -5.44 -24.67 -5.27
CA VAL A 130 -4.35 -25.65 -5.41
C VAL A 130 -3.14 -25.16 -4.64
N GLY A 131 -2.62 -25.97 -3.73
CA GLY A 131 -1.45 -25.62 -2.93
C GLY A 131 -1.25 -26.59 -1.77
N GLY A 132 -0.48 -26.19 -0.75
CA GLY A 132 -0.31 -27.03 0.44
C GLY A 132 0.66 -28.18 0.23
N HIS A 133 1.96 -27.86 0.22
CA HIS A 133 3.03 -28.85 0.25
C HIS A 133 2.94 -29.71 1.53
N GLU A 134 3.55 -30.90 1.56
CA GLU A 134 3.44 -31.89 2.64
C GLU A 134 3.52 -31.31 4.06
N GLN A 135 4.43 -30.36 4.29
CA GLN A 135 4.69 -29.74 5.60
C GLN A 135 4.09 -28.33 5.75
N MET A 136 3.46 -27.78 4.70
CA MET A 136 3.01 -26.38 4.66
C MET A 136 1.58 -26.26 4.12
N GLY A 137 0.60 -26.70 4.91
CA GLY A 137 -0.83 -26.64 4.55
C GLY A 137 -1.51 -25.30 4.83
N GLY A 138 -0.92 -24.42 5.62
CA GLY A 138 -1.59 -23.22 6.13
C GLY A 138 -2.10 -22.27 5.03
N ALA A 139 -1.29 -22.03 4.00
CA ALA A 139 -1.65 -21.10 2.93
C ALA A 139 -2.88 -21.56 2.12
N VAL A 140 -2.94 -22.84 1.77
CA VAL A 140 -4.05 -23.39 0.98
C VAL A 140 -5.35 -23.43 1.79
N ILE A 141 -5.25 -23.71 3.09
CA ILE A 141 -6.38 -23.68 4.03
C ILE A 141 -6.95 -22.27 4.15
N MET A 142 -6.11 -21.26 4.42
CA MET A 142 -6.56 -19.87 4.56
C MET A 142 -7.17 -19.33 3.27
N ALA A 143 -6.59 -19.67 2.10
CA ALA A 143 -7.14 -19.28 0.81
C ALA A 143 -8.54 -19.90 0.56
N ALA A 144 -8.73 -21.17 0.94
CA ALA A 144 -10.02 -21.85 0.82
C ALA A 144 -11.10 -21.23 1.72
N GLU A 145 -10.76 -20.96 2.98
CA GLU A 145 -11.66 -20.26 3.92
C GLU A 145 -12.03 -18.86 3.40
N ALA A 146 -11.03 -18.10 2.94
CA ALA A 146 -11.25 -16.76 2.40
C ALA A 146 -12.19 -16.80 1.19
N ALA A 147 -12.07 -17.81 0.31
CA ALA A 147 -12.99 -17.98 -0.82
C ALA A 147 -14.44 -18.27 -0.37
N CYS A 148 -14.62 -19.12 0.65
CA CYS A 148 -15.94 -19.35 1.25
C CYS A 148 -16.52 -18.06 1.84
N HIS A 149 -15.75 -17.33 2.65
CA HIS A 149 -16.18 -16.08 3.27
C HIS A 149 -16.46 -14.95 2.26
N ALA A 150 -15.70 -14.89 1.17
CA ALA A 150 -15.93 -13.97 0.06
C ALA A 150 -17.21 -14.31 -0.75
N GLY A 151 -17.75 -15.52 -0.54
CA GLY A 151 -19.08 -15.89 -0.99
C GLY A 151 -19.14 -16.92 -2.10
N ALA A 152 -18.04 -17.61 -2.39
CA ALA A 152 -18.03 -18.74 -3.31
C ALA A 152 -19.09 -19.78 -2.88
N GLY A 153 -19.84 -20.30 -3.84
CA GLY A 153 -20.89 -21.28 -3.55
C GLY A 153 -20.33 -22.67 -3.24
N LYS A 154 -19.18 -23.01 -3.82
CA LYS A 154 -18.41 -24.22 -3.50
C LYS A 154 -16.91 -23.89 -3.57
N VAL A 155 -16.13 -24.54 -2.70
CA VAL A 155 -14.67 -24.52 -2.77
C VAL A 155 -14.16 -25.96 -2.80
N THR A 156 -13.21 -26.25 -3.69
CA THR A 156 -12.46 -27.51 -3.69
C THR A 156 -11.01 -27.19 -3.46
N VAL A 157 -10.37 -27.98 -2.59
CA VAL A 157 -8.95 -27.83 -2.28
C VAL A 157 -8.20 -29.04 -2.79
N VAL A 158 -7.11 -28.79 -3.51
CA VAL A 158 -6.14 -29.81 -3.91
C VAL A 158 -4.86 -29.54 -3.13
N CYS A 159 -4.51 -30.47 -2.26
CA CYS A 159 -3.34 -30.36 -1.40
C CYS A 159 -2.72 -31.72 -1.10
N HIS A 160 -1.57 -31.71 -0.44
CA HIS A 160 -1.01 -32.94 0.10
C HIS A 160 -1.96 -33.57 1.13
N ARG A 161 -2.06 -34.91 1.13
CA ARG A 161 -3.02 -35.68 1.93
C ARG A 161 -2.97 -35.39 3.44
N ASN A 162 -1.80 -34.99 3.96
CA ASN A 162 -1.61 -34.68 5.38
C ASN A 162 -2.49 -33.51 5.85
N HIS A 163 -2.97 -32.66 4.92
CA HIS A 163 -3.79 -31.49 5.25
C HIS A 163 -5.29 -31.71 5.10
N HIS A 164 -5.74 -32.88 4.63
CA HIS A 164 -7.18 -33.15 4.42
C HIS A 164 -7.98 -32.98 5.72
N GLN A 165 -7.50 -33.55 6.82
CA GLN A 165 -8.18 -33.43 8.11
C GLN A 165 -8.22 -31.98 8.59
N ALA A 166 -7.11 -31.25 8.45
CA ALA A 166 -7.04 -29.84 8.85
C ALA A 166 -8.00 -28.94 8.04
N ILE A 167 -8.16 -29.21 6.74
CA ILE A 167 -9.13 -28.51 5.88
C ILE A 167 -10.56 -28.81 6.35
N LEU A 168 -10.91 -30.09 6.51
CA LEU A 168 -12.25 -30.51 6.92
C LEU A 168 -12.64 -29.99 8.31
N SER A 169 -11.68 -29.88 9.23
CA SER A 169 -11.93 -29.30 10.55
C SER A 169 -12.22 -27.80 10.54
N ARG A 170 -11.79 -27.08 9.51
CA ARG A 170 -11.90 -25.62 9.41
C ARG A 170 -13.06 -25.16 8.51
N ALA A 171 -13.38 -25.93 7.49
CA ALA A 171 -14.52 -25.71 6.61
C ALA A 171 -15.26 -27.04 6.38
N PRO A 172 -16.11 -27.47 7.34
CA PRO A 172 -16.84 -28.74 7.27
C PRO A 172 -17.92 -28.79 6.20
#